data_AF-A0A923VXH8-F1
#
_entry.id   AF-A0A923VXH8-F1
#
_cell.length_a   1.000
_cell.length_b   1.000
_cell.length_c   1.000
_cell.angle_alpha   90.00
_cell.angle_beta   90.00
_cell.angle_gamma   90.00
#
_symmetry.space_group_name_H-M   'P 1'
#
loop_
_entity.id
_entity.type
_entity.pdbx_description
1 polymer ?
#
loop_
_entity_poly.entity_id
_entity_poly.type
_entity_poly.pdbx_seq_one_letter_code
_entity_poly.pdbx_strand_id
1 'polypeptide(L)'
;MKTKLIYYLFLSMFFGIFVSSAQNCIGFKTFTMGGWGTHCHGENPGCYRDAHFDAAFPDGIRIGSDTRSLTLTSSLAVENFLPSGTSPRALNAGALTDPARTYRNNFAGQLVALTLSVGFDVYDANFGSNTLLLGNLRIA
;
A
#
# COMPACT_ATOMS: atom_id res chain seq x y z
N MET A 1 58.49 -45.56 15.60
CA MET A 1 58.81 -44.34 16.37
C MET A 1 58.30 -43.15 15.57
N LYS A 2 57.36 -42.30 15.96
CA LYS A 2 56.66 -42.00 17.22
C LYS A 2 55.30 -41.37 16.82
N THR A 3 54.17 -41.97 17.16
CA THR A 3 53.29 -41.68 18.32
C THR A 3 52.33 -40.48 18.12
N LYS A 4 51.05 -40.78 18.34
CA LYS A 4 49.83 -39.95 18.34
C LYS A 4 49.84 -38.84 19.42
N LEU A 5 48.72 -38.11 19.53
CA LEU A 5 48.25 -37.22 20.62
C LEU A 5 48.86 -35.79 20.56
N ILE A 6 48.16 -34.64 20.59
CA ILE A 6 46.98 -34.14 21.32
C ILE A 6 46.66 -32.75 20.68
N TYR A 7 45.46 -32.48 20.14
CA TYR A 7 44.22 -32.00 20.80
C TYR A 7 44.12 -30.46 20.99
N TYR A 8 43.03 -29.92 20.43
CA TYR A 8 42.24 -28.74 20.82
C TYR A 8 42.44 -27.37 20.15
N LEU A 9 41.28 -26.88 19.69
CA LEU A 9 40.83 -25.49 19.51
C LEU A 9 41.66 -24.67 18.50
N PHE A 10 41.13 -24.27 17.34
CA PHE A 10 40.01 -23.35 17.22
C PHE A 10 39.21 -23.67 15.95
N LEU A 11 38.08 -24.34 16.10
CA LEU A 11 37.00 -24.24 15.12
C LEU A 11 36.44 -22.82 15.31
N SER A 12 36.97 -21.84 14.57
CA SER A 12 36.41 -20.48 14.57
C SER A 12 35.07 -20.53 13.86
N MET A 13 34.04 -20.86 14.62
CA MET A 13 32.65 -20.64 14.27
C MET A 13 32.51 -19.13 14.07
N PHE A 14 32.59 -18.68 12.82
CA PHE A 14 32.19 -17.33 12.42
C PHE A 14 30.68 -17.27 12.65
N PHE A 15 30.27 -16.97 13.88
CA PHE A 15 28.92 -16.57 14.18
C PHE A 15 28.77 -15.16 13.59
N GLY A 16 28.40 -15.10 12.32
CA GLY A 16 28.00 -13.86 11.69
C GLY A 16 26.86 -13.27 12.51
N ILE A 17 27.13 -12.17 13.19
CA ILE A 17 26.09 -11.38 13.84
C ILE A 17 25.27 -10.80 12.69
N PHE A 18 24.13 -11.42 12.39
CA PHE A 18 23.10 -10.77 11.60
C PHE A 18 22.54 -9.66 12.47
N VAL A 19 23.07 -8.45 12.32
CA VAL A 19 22.32 -7.26 12.72
C VAL A 19 21.10 -7.23 11.80
N SER A 20 19.96 -7.70 12.30
CA SER A 20 18.69 -7.36 11.65
C SER A 20 18.55 -5.85 11.84
N SER A 21 18.93 -5.07 10.83
CA SER A 21 18.46 -3.69 10.78
C SER A 21 16.94 -3.79 10.86
N ALA A 22 16.33 -3.24 11.92
CA ALA A 22 14.91 -2.97 11.89
C ALA A 22 14.65 -2.25 10.57
N GLN A 23 13.75 -2.78 9.73
CA GLN A 23 13.33 -2.10 8.51
C GLN A 23 12.99 -0.67 8.94
N ASN A 24 13.79 0.31 8.52
CA ASN A 24 13.56 1.67 8.93
C ASN A 24 12.30 2.15 8.21
N CYS A 25 11.16 2.09 8.88
CA CYS A 25 9.86 2.48 8.34
C CYS A 25 9.67 4.01 8.28
N ILE A 26 10.72 4.80 8.51
CA ILE A 26 10.67 6.26 8.43
C ILE A 26 10.49 6.69 6.96
N GLY A 27 9.61 7.67 6.73
CA GLY A 27 9.48 8.36 5.45
C GLY A 27 8.48 7.74 4.48
N PHE A 28 7.87 6.59 4.79
CA PHE A 28 6.71 6.11 4.03
C PHE A 28 5.47 6.92 4.42
N LYS A 29 4.64 7.23 3.43
CA LYS A 29 3.39 7.98 3.62
C LYS A 29 2.21 7.13 3.19
N THR A 30 1.23 7.01 4.09
CA THR A 30 -0.06 6.38 3.80
C THR A 30 -1.15 7.16 4.52
N PHE A 31 -2.38 7.04 4.04
CA PHE A 31 -3.54 7.57 4.73
C PHE A 31 -4.63 6.51 4.82
N THR A 32 -5.48 6.63 5.83
CA THR A 32 -6.63 5.74 5.98
C THR A 32 -7.59 5.95 4.81
N MET A 33 -8.43 4.95 4.51
CA MET A 33 -9.55 5.14 3.58
C MET A 33 -10.46 6.31 3.97
N GLY A 34 -10.57 6.64 5.27
CA GLY A 34 -11.29 7.82 5.71
C GLY A 34 -10.62 9.12 5.27
N GLY A 35 -9.29 9.21 5.42
CA GLY A 35 -8.51 10.36 4.96
C GLY A 35 -8.60 10.57 3.45
N TRP A 36 -8.41 9.50 2.67
CA TRP A 36 -8.56 9.55 1.21
C TRP A 36 -9.98 9.81 0.73
N GLY A 37 -11.00 9.59 1.57
CA GLY A 37 -12.41 9.89 1.28
C GLY A 37 -12.88 11.26 1.76
N THR A 38 -11.98 12.13 2.21
CA THR A 38 -12.33 13.50 2.61
C THR A 38 -12.50 14.42 1.41
N HIS A 39 -13.35 15.44 1.56
CA HIS A 39 -13.34 16.61 0.70
C HIS A 39 -12.04 17.41 0.90
N CYS A 40 -11.50 18.01 -0.16
CA CYS A 40 -10.31 18.84 -0.04
C CYS A 40 -10.54 20.03 0.91
N HIS A 41 -9.73 20.10 1.96
CA HIS A 41 -9.64 21.26 2.84
C HIS A 41 -8.24 21.34 3.49
N GLY A 42 -7.58 22.49 3.34
CA GLY A 42 -6.22 22.69 3.83
C GLY A 42 -5.22 21.77 3.13
N GLU A 43 -4.44 21.00 3.90
CA GLU A 43 -3.43 20.07 3.39
C GLU A 43 -3.84 18.60 3.61
N ASN A 44 -5.15 18.33 3.67
CA ASN A 44 -5.65 16.98 3.92
C ASN A 44 -5.41 16.04 2.71
N PRO A 45 -5.55 14.72 2.89
CA PRO A 45 -5.31 13.76 1.80
C PRO A 45 -6.27 13.92 0.62
N GLY A 46 -7.48 14.43 0.86
CA GLY A 46 -8.45 14.76 -0.19
C GLY A 46 -7.89 15.79 -1.18
N CYS A 47 -7.19 16.83 -0.69
CA CYS A 47 -6.55 17.82 -1.56
C CYS A 47 -5.44 17.21 -2.41
N TYR A 48 -4.59 16.34 -1.82
CA TYR A 48 -3.55 15.67 -2.59
C TYR A 48 -4.14 14.76 -3.66
N ARG A 49 -5.18 13.99 -3.31
CA ARG A 49 -5.93 13.16 -4.26
C ARG A 49 -6.49 14.01 -5.41
N ASP A 50 -7.19 15.11 -5.12
CA ASP A 50 -7.78 15.98 -6.14
C ASP A 50 -6.75 16.60 -7.08
N ALA A 51 -5.59 16.98 -6.56
CA ALA A 51 -4.52 17.62 -7.35
C ALA A 51 -3.76 16.65 -8.26
N HIS A 52 -3.64 15.37 -7.87
CA HIS A 52 -2.71 14.44 -8.51
C HIS A 52 -3.37 13.20 -9.14
N PHE A 53 -4.66 12.95 -8.89
CA PHE A 53 -5.32 11.70 -9.32
C PHE A 53 -5.18 11.44 -10.81
N ASP A 54 -5.54 12.39 -11.67
CA ASP A 54 -5.57 12.17 -13.12
C ASP A 54 -4.17 11.89 -13.70
N ALA A 55 -3.12 12.43 -13.06
CA ALA A 55 -1.74 12.21 -13.47
C ALA A 55 -1.17 10.88 -12.96
N ALA A 56 -1.54 10.48 -11.73
CA ALA A 56 -1.09 9.22 -11.13
C ALA A 56 -1.90 8.00 -11.61
N PHE A 57 -3.16 8.21 -11.99
CA PHE A 57 -4.13 7.18 -12.38
C PHE A 57 -4.88 7.60 -13.67
N PRO A 58 -4.19 7.72 -14.82
CA PRO A 58 -4.80 8.20 -16.06
C PRO A 58 -5.94 7.31 -16.58
N ASP A 59 -5.93 6.02 -16.23
CA ASP A 59 -6.99 5.04 -16.55
C ASP A 59 -7.96 4.81 -15.37
N GLY A 60 -7.84 5.61 -14.30
CA GLY A 60 -8.53 5.43 -13.04
C GLY A 60 -7.95 4.29 -12.18
N ILE A 61 -8.68 3.93 -11.12
CA ILE A 61 -8.33 2.83 -10.22
C ILE A 61 -9.26 1.66 -10.48
N ARG A 62 -8.71 0.50 -10.80
CA ARG A 62 -9.46 -0.75 -10.92
C ARG A 62 -8.99 -1.80 -9.92
N ILE A 63 -9.91 -2.34 -9.14
CA ILE A 63 -9.67 -3.49 -8.25
C ILE A 63 -10.48 -4.71 -8.68
N GLY A 64 -9.99 -5.90 -8.35
CA GLY A 64 -10.58 -7.18 -8.75
C GLY A 64 -10.22 -7.61 -10.18
N SER A 65 -10.83 -8.68 -10.66
CA SER A 65 -10.60 -9.24 -12.01
C SER A 65 -11.91 -9.65 -12.67
N ASP A 66 -11.91 -9.70 -14.01
CA ASP A 66 -13.01 -10.25 -14.81
C ASP A 66 -14.40 -9.68 -14.42
N THR A 67 -15.38 -10.57 -14.22
CA THR A 67 -16.75 -10.30 -13.80
C THR A 67 -16.88 -10.00 -12.30
N ARG A 68 -15.79 -9.71 -11.59
CA ARG A 68 -15.81 -9.25 -10.19
C ARG A 68 -14.82 -8.12 -10.03
N SER A 69 -15.23 -6.95 -10.48
CA SER A 69 -14.37 -5.76 -10.49
C SER A 69 -15.11 -4.49 -10.09
N LEU A 70 -14.32 -3.52 -9.63
CA LEU A 70 -14.77 -2.17 -9.30
C LEU A 70 -13.76 -1.18 -9.87
N THR A 71 -14.26 -0.22 -10.65
CA THR A 71 -13.49 0.86 -11.25
C THR A 71 -13.94 2.21 -10.67
N LEU A 72 -12.97 3.04 -10.30
CA LEU A 72 -13.14 4.43 -9.90
C LEU A 72 -12.45 5.31 -10.93
N THR A 73 -13.22 6.12 -11.65
CA THR A 73 -12.75 6.81 -12.86
C THR A 73 -12.14 8.18 -12.59
N SER A 74 -12.33 8.74 -11.40
CA SER A 74 -11.90 10.10 -11.05
C SER A 74 -11.62 10.26 -9.54
N SER A 75 -10.94 11.36 -9.17
CA SER A 75 -10.76 11.75 -7.77
C SER A 75 -12.09 11.85 -7.01
N LEU A 76 -13.12 12.43 -7.64
CA LEU A 76 -14.45 12.55 -7.06
C LEU A 76 -15.12 11.18 -6.86
N ALA A 77 -14.91 10.22 -7.78
CA ALA A 77 -15.40 8.86 -7.60
C ALA A 77 -14.76 8.18 -6.37
N VAL A 78 -13.47 8.42 -6.13
CA VAL A 78 -12.77 7.96 -4.92
C VAL A 78 -13.33 8.62 -3.66
N GLU A 79 -13.54 9.94 -3.66
CA GLU A 79 -14.16 10.66 -2.54
C GLU A 79 -15.53 10.06 -2.18
N ASN A 80 -16.36 9.87 -3.21
CA ASN A 80 -17.72 9.38 -3.03
C ASN A 80 -17.75 7.91 -2.60
N PHE A 81 -16.76 7.12 -2.99
CA PHE A 81 -16.66 5.71 -2.61
C PHE A 81 -16.13 5.52 -1.18
N LEU A 82 -15.14 6.32 -0.77
CA LEU A 82 -14.46 6.17 0.51
C LEU A 82 -15.05 7.05 1.63
N PRO A 83 -15.05 6.61 2.90
CA PRO A 83 -14.71 5.27 3.36
C PRO A 83 -15.81 4.26 3.03
N SER A 84 -15.43 3.14 2.41
CA SER A 84 -16.33 2.05 2.05
C SER A 84 -16.42 1.02 3.18
N GLY A 85 -16.96 1.40 4.36
CA GLY A 85 -17.04 0.52 5.55
C GLY A 85 -17.96 -0.71 5.42
N THR A 86 -18.32 -1.36 6.54
CA THR A 86 -19.06 -2.65 6.74
C THR A 86 -18.19 -3.91 6.82
N SER A 87 -18.80 -5.09 6.78
CA SER A 87 -18.08 -6.37 6.73
C SER A 87 -17.32 -6.52 5.41
N PRO A 88 -16.10 -7.09 5.44
CA PRO A 88 -15.40 -7.49 4.23
C PRO A 88 -16.14 -8.64 3.54
N ARG A 89 -16.12 -8.65 2.21
CA ARG A 89 -16.63 -9.76 1.38
C ARG A 89 -15.98 -9.75 -0.01
N ALA A 90 -16.16 -10.84 -0.76
CA ALA A 90 -15.84 -10.84 -2.18
C ALA A 90 -16.63 -9.74 -2.92
N LEU A 91 -16.07 -9.18 -3.99
CA LEU A 91 -16.81 -8.29 -4.88
C LEU A 91 -18.02 -9.02 -5.46
N ASN A 92 -19.12 -8.28 -5.66
CA ASN A 92 -20.32 -8.84 -6.27
C ASN A 92 -20.00 -9.31 -7.70
N ALA A 93 -20.79 -10.25 -8.23
CA ALA A 93 -20.71 -10.55 -9.65
C ALA A 93 -21.13 -9.32 -10.47
N GLY A 94 -20.50 -9.14 -11.62
CA GLY A 94 -20.56 -7.94 -12.46
C GLY A 94 -19.35 -7.01 -12.30
N ALA A 95 -19.29 -6.01 -13.18
CA ALA A 95 -18.36 -4.90 -13.09
C ALA A 95 -19.08 -3.67 -12.54
N LEU A 96 -18.53 -3.07 -11.48
CA LEU A 96 -19.02 -1.83 -10.90
C LEU A 96 -18.18 -0.66 -11.42
N THR A 97 -18.83 0.44 -11.79
CA THR A 97 -18.16 1.71 -12.14
C THR A 97 -18.75 2.80 -11.25
N ASP A 98 -17.88 3.51 -10.53
CA ASP A 98 -18.22 4.64 -9.66
C ASP A 98 -19.45 4.43 -8.75
N PRO A 99 -19.54 3.32 -7.98
CA PRO A 99 -20.76 2.99 -7.25
C PRO A 99 -21.05 3.92 -6.05
N ALA A 100 -20.13 4.84 -5.73
CA ALA A 100 -20.22 5.75 -4.59
C ALA A 100 -20.63 5.00 -3.30
N ARG A 101 -21.59 5.52 -2.53
CA ARG A 101 -22.08 4.90 -1.28
C ARG A 101 -23.16 3.84 -1.48
N THR A 102 -23.61 3.59 -2.72
CA THR A 102 -24.58 2.50 -2.99
C THR A 102 -23.94 1.11 -2.87
N TYR A 103 -22.61 1.03 -2.93
CA TYR A 103 -21.84 -0.18 -2.66
C TYR A 103 -20.86 0.05 -1.51
N ARG A 104 -20.90 -0.82 -0.49
CA ARG A 104 -20.01 -0.75 0.67
C ARG A 104 -19.29 -2.07 0.89
N ASN A 105 -17.97 -2.04 1.05
CA ASN A 105 -17.13 -3.22 1.31
C ASN A 105 -15.78 -2.80 1.92
N ASN A 106 -15.55 -3.12 3.20
CA ASN A 106 -14.36 -2.67 3.94
C ASN A 106 -13.05 -3.11 3.28
N PHE A 107 -12.96 -4.35 2.81
CA PHE A 107 -11.75 -4.80 2.13
C PHE A 107 -11.50 -4.04 0.83
N ALA A 108 -12.56 -3.75 0.06
CA ALA A 108 -12.45 -2.93 -1.15
C ALA A 108 -12.00 -1.50 -0.82
N GLY A 109 -12.55 -0.89 0.24
CA GLY A 109 -12.17 0.45 0.70
C GLY A 109 -10.70 0.54 1.11
N GLN A 110 -10.21 -0.45 1.88
CA GLN A 110 -8.80 -0.53 2.28
C GLN A 110 -7.88 -0.79 1.09
N LEU A 111 -8.29 -1.64 0.15
CA LEU A 111 -7.51 -1.91 -1.06
C LEU A 111 -7.38 -0.67 -1.94
N VAL A 112 -8.44 0.12 -2.11
CA VAL A 112 -8.37 1.42 -2.82
C VAL A 112 -7.43 2.38 -2.08
N ALA A 113 -7.51 2.49 -0.75
CA ALA A 113 -6.62 3.33 0.04
C ALA A 113 -5.13 2.94 -0.09
N LEU A 114 -4.85 1.63 -0.12
CA LEU A 114 -3.51 1.11 -0.39
C LEU A 114 -3.06 1.41 -1.83
N THR A 115 -3.95 1.23 -2.81
CA THR A 115 -3.67 1.52 -4.22
C THR A 115 -3.32 2.98 -4.43
N LEU A 116 -4.05 3.91 -3.81
CA LEU A 116 -3.72 5.34 -3.81
C LEU A 116 -2.33 5.59 -3.22
N SER A 117 -2.04 5.01 -2.05
CA SER A 117 -0.76 5.22 -1.37
C SER A 117 0.42 4.71 -2.20
N VAL A 118 0.31 3.51 -2.79
CA VAL A 118 1.36 2.94 -3.65
C VAL A 118 1.49 3.70 -4.98
N GLY A 119 0.37 4.06 -5.61
CA GLY A 119 0.40 4.77 -6.89
C GLY A 119 0.96 6.17 -6.77
N PHE A 120 0.59 6.93 -5.72
CA PHE A 120 1.15 8.25 -5.50
C PHE A 120 2.63 8.22 -5.11
N ASP A 121 3.08 7.22 -4.37
CA ASP A 121 4.49 7.03 -4.04
C ASP A 121 5.35 6.73 -5.30
N VAL A 122 4.79 6.05 -6.29
CA VAL A 122 5.44 5.83 -7.59
C VAL A 122 5.41 7.10 -8.45
N TYR A 123 4.30 7.84 -8.42
CA TYR A 123 4.09 9.03 -9.25
C TYR A 123 4.91 10.24 -8.80
N ASP A 124 4.96 10.51 -7.49
CA ASP A 124 5.60 11.68 -6.90
C ASP A 124 6.68 11.24 -5.90
N ALA A 125 7.95 11.43 -6.28
CA ALA A 125 9.10 11.10 -5.45
C ALA A 125 9.17 11.88 -4.12
N ASN A 126 8.38 12.95 -3.97
CA ASN A 126 8.26 13.71 -2.72
C ASN A 126 6.96 13.39 -1.96
N PHE A 127 6.17 12.40 -2.42
CA PHE A 127 4.98 11.96 -1.70
C PHE A 127 5.37 11.46 -0.30
N GLY A 128 6.27 10.49 -0.24
CA GLY A 128 7.03 10.11 0.94
C GLY A 128 8.43 10.75 0.95
N SER A 129 9.14 10.63 2.07
CA SER A 129 10.54 11.04 2.17
C SER A 129 11.52 9.86 2.08
N ASN A 130 11.01 8.64 1.88
CA ASN A 130 11.84 7.44 1.72
C ASN A 130 12.20 7.24 0.24
N THR A 131 13.41 6.75 -0.03
CA THR A 131 13.86 6.44 -1.39
C THR A 131 13.43 5.05 -1.87
N LEU A 132 13.04 4.16 -0.95
CA LEU A 132 12.42 2.88 -1.28
C LEU A 132 10.92 3.11 -1.52
N LEU A 133 10.40 2.55 -2.61
CA LEU A 133 8.97 2.60 -2.91
C LEU A 133 8.16 1.75 -1.91
N LEU A 134 7.01 2.27 -1.46
CA LEU A 134 6.06 1.62 -0.57
C LEU A 134 5.65 0.23 -1.10
N GLY A 135 5.46 0.11 -2.41
CA GLY A 135 5.12 -1.16 -3.08
C GLY A 135 6.19 -2.25 -2.96
N ASN A 136 7.43 -1.90 -2.57
CA ASN A 136 8.53 -2.85 -2.40
C ASN A 136 8.68 -3.35 -0.95
N LEU A 137 7.83 -2.91 -0.03
CA LEU A 137 7.84 -3.39 1.35
C LEU A 137 7.34 -4.83 1.45
N ARG A 138 7.94 -5.59 2.37
CA ARG A 138 7.51 -6.95 2.70
C ARG A 138 6.38 -6.90 3.73
N ILE A 139 5.30 -7.60 3.44
CA ILE A 139 4.26 -7.91 4.42
C ILE A 139 4.70 -9.20 5.14
N ALA A 140 4.90 -9.12 6.45
CA ALA A 140 5.35 -10.21 7.31
C ALA A 140 4.21 -10.75 8.18
#